data_AF-A0A6I3HUE3-F1
#
_entry.id   AF-A0A6I3HUE3-F1
#
_cell.length_a   1.000
_cell.length_b   1.000
_cell.length_c   1.000
_cell.angle_alpha   90.00
_cell.angle_beta   90.00
_cell.angle_gamma   90.00
#
_symmetry.space_group_name_H-M   'P 1'
#
loop_
_entity.id
_entity.type
_entity.pdbx_description
1 polymer ?
#
loop_
_entity_poly.entity_id
_entity_poly.type
_entity_poly.pdbx_seq_one_letter_code
_entity_poly.pdbx_strand_id
1 'polypeptide(L)'
;WVDGHSDYGHAFEVFWDKYGKEINPKSTVLLLGDARNNYHASQAWVIKEIRQKARHVYWLNPEPRSYWNTGDSIVGEYGTHTDGVYECRNLRQLEAFVEKLA
;
A
#
# COMPACT_ATOMS: atom_id res chain seq x y z
N TRP A 1 0.78 -5.00 -22.99
CA TRP A 1 -0.54 -5.00 -22.35
C TRP A 1 -1.27 -6.31 -22.64
N VAL A 2 -0.88 -7.43 -22.00
CA VAL A 2 -1.75 -8.52 -21.49
C VAL A 2 -0.83 -9.32 -20.58
N ASP A 3 -0.51 -8.71 -19.46
CA ASP A 3 -0.11 -9.45 -18.28
C ASP A 3 -1.16 -9.02 -17.25
N GLY A 4 -1.91 -9.97 -16.69
CA GLY A 4 -2.92 -9.71 -15.66
C GLY A 4 -2.32 -9.40 -14.29
N HIS A 5 -0.99 -9.36 -14.21
CA HIS A 5 -0.23 -9.05 -13.01
C HIS A 5 -0.10 -7.54 -12.80
N SER A 6 -0.25 -7.13 -11.54
CA SER A 6 -0.15 -5.72 -11.15
C SER A 6 1.31 -5.28 -11.10
N ASP A 7 1.62 -4.13 -11.70
CA ASP A 7 2.89 -3.42 -11.52
C ASP A 7 2.69 -2.29 -10.50
N TYR A 8 2.92 -2.61 -9.23
CA TYR A 8 2.79 -1.64 -8.13
C TYR A 8 3.79 -0.50 -8.27
N GLY A 9 5.02 -0.80 -8.69
CA GLY A 9 6.07 0.19 -8.86
C GLY A 9 5.65 1.28 -9.84
N HIS A 10 5.18 0.89 -11.01
CA HIS A 10 4.67 1.82 -12.00
C HIS A 10 3.46 2.61 -11.50
N ALA A 11 2.51 1.95 -10.83
CA ALA A 11 1.33 2.62 -10.27
C ALA A 11 1.72 3.71 -9.24
N PHE A 12 2.73 3.44 -8.42
CA PHE A 12 3.25 4.41 -7.45
C PHE A 12 3.93 5.60 -8.11
N GLU A 13 4.80 5.37 -9.10
CA GLU A 13 5.46 6.47 -9.81
C GLU A 13 4.43 7.36 -10.53
N VAL A 14 3.46 6.77 -11.22
CA VAL A 14 2.39 7.52 -11.88
C VAL A 14 1.55 8.33 -10.88
N PHE A 15 1.26 7.76 -9.71
CA PHE A 15 0.56 8.49 -8.64
C PHE A 15 1.40 9.65 -8.12
N TRP A 16 2.68 9.42 -7.87
CA TRP A 16 3.60 10.43 -7.35
C TRP A 16 3.79 11.60 -8.31
N ASP A 17 3.97 11.32 -9.59
CA ASP A 17 4.16 12.35 -10.62
C ASP A 17 2.92 13.24 -10.76
N LYS A 18 1.72 12.66 -10.63
CA LYS A 18 0.46 13.39 -10.75
C LYS A 18 0.08 14.15 -9.49
N TYR A 19 0.20 13.51 -8.32
CA TYR A 19 -0.44 13.98 -7.09
C TYR A 19 0.54 14.17 -5.92
N GLY A 20 1.81 13.78 -6.03
CA GLY A 20 2.79 13.84 -4.95
C GLY A 20 3.06 15.24 -4.38
N LYS A 21 2.73 16.30 -5.14
CA LYS A 21 2.79 17.71 -4.68
C LYS A 21 1.56 18.14 -3.87
N GLU A 22 0.44 17.45 -4.01
CA GLU A 22 -0.82 17.77 -3.32
C GLU A 22 -0.87 17.13 -1.92
N ILE A 23 -0.08 16.09 -1.70
CA ILE A 23 0.01 15.39 -0.41
C ILE A 23 0.60 16.33 0.64
N ASN A 24 -0.14 16.49 1.74
CA ASN A 24 0.21 17.39 2.82
C ASN A 24 -0.22 16.79 4.18
N PRO A 25 0.09 17.44 5.32
CA PRO A 25 -0.25 16.90 6.64
C PRO A 25 -1.75 16.80 6.96
N LYS A 26 -2.65 17.20 6.06
CA LYS A 26 -4.10 16.93 6.16
C LYS A 26 -4.54 15.69 5.38
N SER A 27 -3.66 15.13 4.55
CA SER A 27 -3.92 13.95 3.72
C SER A 27 -3.84 12.66 4.55
N THR A 28 -4.75 11.74 4.27
CA THR A 28 -4.63 10.31 4.64
C THR A 28 -4.60 9.50 3.35
N VAL A 29 -3.60 8.65 3.20
CA VAL A 29 -3.43 7.79 2.02
C VAL A 29 -3.73 6.35 2.40
N LEU A 30 -4.59 5.71 1.61
CA LEU A 30 -4.95 4.31 1.76
C LEU A 30 -4.49 3.54 0.52
N LEU A 31 -3.57 2.59 0.72
CA LEU A 31 -3.08 1.69 -0.31
C LEU A 31 -3.89 0.39 -0.23
N LEU A 32 -4.48 -0.01 -1.36
CA LEU A 32 -5.35 -1.19 -1.45
C LEU A 32 -4.72 -2.18 -2.42
N GLY A 33 -4.31 -3.35 -1.93
CA GLY A 33 -3.66 -4.35 -2.79
C GLY A 33 -2.96 -5.48 -2.05
N ASP A 34 -2.66 -6.56 -2.74
CA ASP A 34 -1.97 -7.75 -2.22
C ASP A 34 -0.45 -7.61 -2.05
N ALA A 35 0.15 -6.56 -2.62
CA ALA A 35 1.61 -6.36 -2.69
C ALA A 35 2.36 -7.52 -3.36
N ARG A 36 1.70 -8.24 -4.29
CA ARG A 36 2.33 -9.18 -5.23
C ARG A 36 3.02 -8.37 -6.30
N ASN A 37 4.34 -8.29 -6.25
CA ASN A 37 5.10 -7.37 -7.11
C ASN A 37 5.61 -8.02 -8.40
N ASN A 38 5.34 -9.31 -8.63
CA ASN A 38 5.59 -9.99 -9.90
C ASN A 38 7.02 -9.79 -10.45
N TYR A 39 8.00 -9.66 -9.54
CA TYR A 39 9.42 -9.39 -9.81
C TYR A 39 9.75 -8.02 -10.45
N HIS A 40 8.82 -7.06 -10.41
CA HIS A 40 9.06 -5.67 -10.83
C HIS A 40 9.92 -4.90 -9.81
N ALA A 41 10.37 -3.70 -10.16
CA ALA A 41 10.96 -2.79 -9.19
C ALA A 41 9.89 -2.35 -8.18
N SER A 42 10.17 -2.42 -6.88
CA SER A 42 9.17 -2.13 -5.85
C SER A 42 8.69 -0.68 -5.89
N GLN A 43 9.60 0.25 -6.19
CA GLN A 43 9.42 1.69 -6.04
C GLN A 43 8.90 2.09 -4.64
N ALA A 44 9.32 1.34 -3.60
CA ALA A 44 8.93 1.57 -2.21
C ALA A 44 9.30 2.98 -1.70
N TRP A 45 10.27 3.64 -2.35
CA TRP A 45 10.62 5.03 -2.09
C TRP A 45 9.43 5.98 -2.23
N VAL A 46 8.47 5.71 -3.12
CA VAL A 46 7.27 6.54 -3.27
C VAL A 46 6.45 6.52 -1.98
N ILE A 47 6.22 5.34 -1.41
CA ILE A 47 5.48 5.20 -0.16
C ILE A 47 6.22 5.92 0.98
N LYS A 48 7.56 5.83 1.00
CA LYS A 48 8.40 6.57 1.94
C LYS A 48 8.20 8.09 1.81
N GLU A 49 8.15 8.62 0.60
CA GLU A 49 7.91 10.05 0.37
C GLU A 49 6.48 10.48 0.72
N ILE A 50 5.49 9.64 0.41
CA ILE A 50 4.09 9.84 0.84
C ILE A 50 4.03 9.92 2.37
N ARG A 51 4.68 8.98 3.07
CA ARG A 51 4.66 8.90 4.54
C ARG A 51 5.35 10.08 5.21
N GLN A 52 6.34 10.71 4.58
CA GLN A 52 6.95 11.93 5.08
C GLN A 52 6.00 13.14 5.03
N LYS A 53 5.04 13.15 4.09
CA LYS A 53 4.15 14.31 3.85
C LYS A 53 2.75 14.14 4.43
N ALA A 54 2.17 12.95 4.30
CA ALA A 54 0.81 12.65 4.74
C ALA A 54 0.73 12.52 6.25
N ARG A 55 -0.47 12.77 6.82
CA ARG A 55 -0.76 12.52 8.23
C ARG A 55 -0.72 11.04 8.56
N HIS A 56 -1.31 10.24 7.67
CA HIS A 56 -1.48 8.81 7.83
C HIS A 56 -1.33 8.10 6.48
N VAL A 57 -0.67 6.96 6.48
CA VAL A 57 -0.50 6.06 5.33
C VAL A 57 -0.77 4.63 5.80
N TYR A 58 -1.83 4.01 5.30
CA TYR A 58 -2.19 2.63 5.66
C TYR A 58 -2.26 1.74 4.43
N TRP A 59 -1.96 0.46 4.61
CA TRP A 59 -2.10 -0.56 3.57
C TRP A 59 -3.14 -1.60 3.98
N LEU A 60 -4.17 -1.79 3.16
CA LEU A 60 -5.16 -2.84 3.31
C LEU A 60 -4.91 -3.95 2.29
N ASN A 61 -4.48 -5.10 2.79
CA ASN A 61 -4.11 -6.25 1.99
C ASN A 61 -5.21 -7.33 2.03
N PRO A 62 -5.79 -7.74 0.88
CA PRO A 62 -6.84 -8.75 0.83
C PRO A 62 -6.33 -10.18 1.03
N GLU A 63 -5.02 -10.43 0.92
CA GLU A 63 -4.44 -11.73 1.19
C GLU A 63 -4.38 -12.01 2.70
N PRO A 64 -4.61 -13.27 3.13
CA PRO A 64 -4.41 -13.64 4.52
C PRO A 64 -2.96 -13.41 4.96
N ARG A 65 -2.73 -12.96 6.20
CA ARG A 65 -1.38 -12.68 6.73
C ARG A 65 -0.38 -13.83 6.56
N SER A 66 -0.86 -15.07 6.56
CA SER A 66 -0.01 -16.26 6.35
C SER A 66 0.65 -16.32 4.96
N TYR A 67 0.12 -15.57 3.97
CA TYR A 67 0.68 -15.48 2.62
C TYR A 67 1.62 -14.28 2.44
N TRP A 68 1.68 -13.37 3.41
CA TRP A 68 2.51 -12.19 3.32
C TRP A 68 3.99 -12.56 3.34
N ASN A 69 4.78 -11.92 2.48
CA ASN A 69 6.20 -12.23 2.31
C ASN A 69 6.47 -13.68 1.86
N THR A 70 5.48 -14.32 1.23
CA THR A 70 5.63 -15.62 0.56
C THR A 70 5.56 -15.45 -0.96
N GLY A 71 6.33 -16.23 -1.70
CA GLY A 71 6.45 -16.08 -3.15
C GLY A 71 7.01 -14.70 -3.51
N ASP A 72 6.29 -13.97 -4.35
CA ASP A 72 6.60 -12.62 -4.83
C ASP A 72 5.92 -11.50 -4.02
N SER A 73 5.26 -11.83 -2.91
CA SER A 73 4.70 -10.82 -2.00
C SER A 73 5.84 -10.05 -1.32
N ILE A 74 5.87 -8.73 -1.47
CA ILE A 74 6.86 -7.84 -0.83
C ILE A 74 6.20 -6.87 0.16
N VAL A 75 5.05 -7.24 0.71
CA VAL A 75 4.30 -6.39 1.65
C VAL A 75 5.14 -5.92 2.84
N GLY A 76 6.13 -6.70 3.26
CA GLY A 76 7.08 -6.30 4.30
C GLY A 76 7.91 -5.07 3.92
N GLU A 77 8.37 -5.00 2.67
CA GLU A 77 9.13 -3.85 2.14
C GLU A 77 8.26 -2.60 2.13
N TYR A 78 7.07 -2.67 1.53
CA TYR A 78 6.11 -1.57 1.51
C TYR A 78 5.67 -1.16 2.92
N GLY A 79 5.41 -2.15 3.78
CA GLY A 79 4.95 -1.95 5.14
C GLY A 79 5.90 -1.11 5.99
N THR A 80 7.22 -1.19 5.75
CA THR A 80 8.22 -0.37 6.45
C THR A 80 8.03 1.14 6.27
N HIS A 81 7.25 1.54 5.26
CA HIS A 81 6.98 2.93 4.92
C HIS A 81 5.53 3.33 5.20
N THR A 82 4.78 2.54 5.96
CA THR A 82 3.38 2.82 6.33
C THR A 82 3.22 2.95 7.84
N ASP A 83 2.13 3.56 8.30
CA ASP A 83 1.70 3.55 9.70
C ASP A 83 1.14 2.19 10.13
N GLY A 84 0.73 1.37 9.17
CA GLY A 84 0.29 0.02 9.44
C GLY A 84 -0.20 -0.71 8.20
N VAL A 85 0.00 -2.03 8.23
CA VAL A 85 -0.53 -2.97 7.22
C VAL A 85 -1.56 -3.88 7.88
N TYR A 86 -2.74 -3.95 7.28
CA TYR A 86 -3.90 -4.66 7.79
C TYR A 86 -4.40 -5.67 6.76
N GLU A 87 -4.66 -6.90 7.22
CA GLU A 87 -5.45 -7.85 6.43
C GLU A 87 -6.89 -7.35 6.37
N CYS A 88 -7.42 -7.18 5.16
CA CYS A 88 -8.74 -6.66 4.90
C CYS A 88 -9.34 -7.30 3.64
N ARG A 89 -9.93 -8.48 3.82
CA ARG A 89 -10.52 -9.33 2.77
C ARG A 89 -12.05 -9.41 2.84
N ASN A 90 -12.66 -8.78 3.85
CA ASN A 90 -14.10 -8.76 4.06
C ASN A 90 -14.55 -7.53 4.86
N LEU A 91 -15.85 -7.27 4.89
CA LEU A 91 -16.45 -6.11 5.56
C LEU A 91 -16.13 -6.07 7.06
N ARG A 92 -16.14 -7.21 7.75
CA ARG A 92 -15.82 -7.28 9.18
C ARG A 92 -14.40 -6.81 9.48
N GLN A 93 -13.44 -7.14 8.62
CA GLN A 93 -12.06 -6.66 8.76
C GLN A 93 -11.92 -5.17 8.41
N LEU A 94 -12.70 -4.68 7.43
CA LEU A 94 -12.76 -3.25 7.13
C LEU A 94 -13.34 -2.45 8.31
N GLU A 95 -14.45 -2.92 8.90
CA GLU A 95 -15.04 -2.34 10.11
C GLU A 95 -14.02 -2.30 11.25
N ALA A 96 -13.33 -3.43 11.51
CA ALA A 96 -12.31 -3.51 12.54
C ALA A 96 -11.08 -2.60 12.27
N PHE A 97 -10.80 -2.25 11.01
CA PHE A 97 -9.77 -1.25 10.68
C PHE A 97 -10.28 0.17 10.97
N VAL A 98 -11.50 0.49 10.54
CA VAL A 98 -12.11 1.81 10.78
C VAL A 98 -12.23 2.11 12.27
N GLU A 99 -12.62 1.12 13.08
CA GLU A 99 -12.67 1.25 14.55
C GLU A 99 -11.32 1.59 15.19
N LYS A 100 -10.19 1.22 14.55
CA LYS A 100 -8.84 1.57 15.05
C LYS A 100 -8.41 2.99 14.71
N LEU A 101 -9.09 3.64 13.75
CA LEU A 101 -8.81 5.02 13.36
C LEU A 101 -9.63 6.05 14.14
N ALA A 102 -10.71 5.59 14.79
CA ALA A 102 -11.57 6.40 15.65
C ALA A 102 -10.92 6.66 17.02
#